data_AF-A0A484KLT5-F1
#
_entry.id   AF-A0A484KLT5-F1
#
_cell.length_a   1.000
_cell.length_b   1.000
_cell.length_c   1.000
_cell.angle_alpha   90.00
_cell.angle_beta   90.00
_cell.angle_gamma   90.00
#
_symmetry.space_group_name_H-M   'P 1'
#
loop_
_entity.id
_entity.type
_entity.pdbx_description
1 polymer ?
#
loop_
_entity_poly.entity_id
_entity_poly.type
_entity_poly.pdbx_seq_one_letter_code
_entity_poly.pdbx_strand_id
1 'polypeptide(L)'
;MSWQTYIDDQLMCEIEGNNKLTSAAILGHDGSVWAQTPNFPKFTPEEIMAIMKDFDEPGSLAPTGLHLGGTKYMVIQGEPGAVVRGKKGQGGVTVKKTTQCLLFGIYDEPMTPGQCNMVVERLGDYLVDQGY
;
A
#
# COMPACT_ATOMS: atom_id res chain seq x y z
N MET A 1 2.09 0.90 -21.77
CA MET A 1 1.03 0.83 -20.74
C MET A 1 1.27 1.95 -19.74
N SER A 2 0.22 2.61 -19.24
CA SER A 2 0.38 3.66 -18.22
C SER A 2 0.33 3.03 -16.82
N TRP A 3 0.92 3.68 -15.82
CA TRP A 3 0.80 3.25 -14.42
C TRP A 3 -0.65 3.21 -13.93
N GLN A 4 -1.52 4.04 -14.51
CA GLN A 4 -2.95 4.06 -14.21
C GLN A 4 -3.64 2.73 -14.57
N THR A 5 -3.22 2.05 -15.65
CA THR A 5 -3.77 0.74 -16.01
C THR A 5 -3.55 -0.30 -14.91
N TYR A 6 -2.41 -0.26 -14.20
CA TYR A 6 -2.19 -1.15 -13.05
C TYR A 6 -3.11 -0.83 -11.87
N ILE A 7 -3.44 0.45 -11.66
CA ILE A 7 -4.44 0.83 -10.64
C ILE A 7 -5.81 0.30 -11.04
N ASP A 8 -6.27 0.62 -12.24
CA ASP A 8 -7.66 0.38 -12.67
C ASP A 8 -7.93 -1.13 -12.85
N ASP A 9 -7.00 -1.87 -13.48
CA ASP A 9 -7.24 -3.25 -13.87
C ASP A 9 -6.72 -4.29 -12.87
N GLN A 10 -5.73 -3.94 -12.02
CA GLN A 10 -5.08 -4.89 -11.11
C GLN A 10 -5.33 -4.57 -9.64
N LEU A 11 -5.21 -3.31 -9.20
CA LEU A 11 -5.40 -2.96 -7.79
C LEU A 11 -6.87 -2.74 -7.44
N MET A 12 -7.62 -2.06 -8.30
CA MET A 12 -9.04 -1.76 -8.11
C MET A 12 -9.97 -2.83 -8.68
N CYS A 13 -9.43 -4.02 -9.02
CA CYS A 13 -10.21 -5.13 -9.51
C CYS A 13 -11.19 -5.64 -8.44
N GLU A 14 -12.33 -6.16 -8.89
CA GLU A 14 -13.27 -6.86 -8.02
C GLU A 14 -12.69 -8.22 -7.64
N ILE A 15 -12.63 -8.49 -6.34
CA ILE A 15 -12.23 -9.77 -5.77
C ILE A 15 -13.47 -10.54 -5.27
N GLU A 16 -13.27 -11.78 -4.85
CA GLU A 16 -14.34 -12.64 -4.33
C GLU A 16 -15.24 -11.92 -3.33
N GLY A 17 -16.56 -11.98 -3.57
CA GLY A 17 -17.57 -11.27 -2.78
C GLY A 17 -17.89 -9.85 -3.27
N ASN A 18 -17.43 -9.46 -4.47
CA ASN A 18 -17.56 -8.10 -5.03
C ASN A 18 -16.92 -7.01 -4.15
N ASN A 19 -15.89 -7.40 -3.41
CA ASN A 19 -15.08 -6.47 -2.64
C ASN A 19 -14.05 -5.81 -3.57
N LYS A 20 -13.66 -4.58 -3.26
CA LYS A 20 -12.56 -3.87 -3.92
C LYS A 20 -11.85 -2.99 -2.90
N LEU A 21 -10.60 -2.64 -3.20
CA LEU A 21 -9.90 -1.64 -2.41
C LEU A 21 -10.71 -0.34 -2.34
N THR A 22 -10.68 0.32 -1.20
CA THR A 22 -11.26 1.65 -1.02
C THR A 22 -10.50 2.64 -1.88
N SER A 23 -9.17 2.58 -1.85
CA SER A 23 -8.29 3.40 -2.70
C SER A 23 -6.93 2.74 -2.86
N ALA A 24 -6.21 3.12 -3.91
CA ALA A 24 -4.90 2.55 -4.22
C ALA A 24 -3.98 3.60 -4.85
N ALA A 25 -2.68 3.41 -4.73
CA ALA A 25 -1.67 4.26 -5.38
C ALA A 25 -0.36 3.52 -5.64
N ILE A 26 0.38 3.99 -6.65
CA ILE A 26 1.74 3.59 -6.97
C ILE A 26 2.61 4.86 -6.86
N LEU A 27 3.58 4.83 -5.95
CA LEU A 27 4.47 5.95 -5.68
C LEU A 27 5.91 5.51 -5.92
N GLY A 28 6.74 6.37 -6.50
CA GLY A 28 8.19 6.18 -6.46
C GLY A 28 8.71 6.23 -5.01
N HIS A 29 9.90 5.68 -4.76
CA HIS A 29 10.53 5.73 -3.43
C HIS A 29 10.84 7.16 -2.95
N ASP A 30 10.89 8.12 -3.88
CA ASP A 30 11.02 9.55 -3.62
C ASP A 30 9.69 10.22 -3.21
N GLY A 31 8.58 9.48 -3.20
CA GLY A 31 7.24 9.98 -2.93
C GLY A 31 6.52 10.56 -4.14
N SER A 32 7.13 10.51 -5.34
CA SER A 32 6.48 10.94 -6.58
C SER A 32 5.30 10.04 -6.93
N VAL A 33 4.12 10.61 -7.18
CA VAL A 33 2.92 9.84 -7.56
C VAL A 33 3.04 9.39 -9.01
N TRP A 34 3.08 8.07 -9.25
CA TRP A 34 3.07 7.48 -10.58
C TRP A 34 1.64 7.23 -11.07
N ALA A 35 0.77 6.76 -10.18
CA ALA A 35 -0.67 6.65 -10.39
C ALA A 35 -1.41 6.56 -9.05
N GLN A 36 -2.66 7.00 -8.98
CA GLN A 36 -3.49 6.87 -7.79
C GLN A 36 -4.98 6.91 -8.13
N THR A 37 -5.82 6.35 -7.28
CA THR A 37 -7.26 6.54 -7.38
C THR A 37 -7.67 7.98 -6.99
N PRO A 38 -8.79 8.52 -7.50
CA PRO A 38 -9.22 9.88 -7.17
C PRO A 38 -9.48 10.14 -5.68
N ASN A 39 -9.79 9.09 -4.92
CA ASN A 39 -10.06 9.12 -3.49
C ASN A 39 -8.86 8.67 -2.63
N PHE A 40 -7.67 8.49 -3.22
CA PHE A 40 -6.48 8.25 -2.44
C PHE A 40 -6.19 9.46 -1.53
N PRO A 41 -5.92 9.25 -0.23
CA PRO A 41 -5.80 10.35 0.72
C PRO A 41 -4.58 11.23 0.38
N LYS A 42 -4.71 12.54 0.62
CA LYS A 42 -3.58 13.47 0.49
C LYS A 42 -2.60 13.23 1.61
N PHE A 43 -1.41 12.73 1.27
CA PHE A 43 -0.34 12.42 2.19
C PHE A 43 0.73 13.52 2.22
N THR A 44 1.61 13.47 3.22
CA THR A 44 2.78 14.35 3.29
C THR A 44 4.07 13.59 2.92
N PRO A 45 5.14 14.28 2.49
CA PRO A 45 6.43 13.65 2.23
C PRO A 45 6.98 12.89 3.45
N GLU A 46 6.75 13.41 4.66
CA GLU A 46 7.20 12.80 5.91
C GLU A 46 6.54 11.44 6.16
N GLU A 47 5.26 11.30 5.79
CA GLU A 47 4.54 10.01 5.89
C GLU A 47 5.19 8.95 5.00
N ILE A 48 5.56 9.30 3.76
CA ILE A 48 6.22 8.38 2.83
C ILE A 48 7.65 8.06 3.26
N MET A 49 8.40 9.06 3.73
CA MET A 49 9.74 8.85 4.27
C MET A 49 9.73 7.93 5.49
N ALA A 50 8.73 8.04 6.37
CA ALA A 50 8.61 7.17 7.53
C ALA A 50 8.31 5.71 7.13
N ILE A 51 7.49 5.50 6.09
CA ILE A 51 7.23 4.17 5.52
C ILE A 51 8.48 3.60 4.86
N MET A 52 9.22 4.40 4.08
CA MET A 52 10.49 3.98 3.49
C MET A 52 11.51 3.59 4.56
N LYS A 53 11.60 4.38 5.64
CA LYS A 53 12.44 4.06 6.78
C LYS A 53 12.08 2.72 7.41
N ASP A 54 10.80 2.35 7.51
CA ASP A 54 10.40 1.05 8.05
C ASP A 54 10.81 -0.13 7.17
N PHE A 55 10.89 0.07 5.85
CA PHE A 55 11.45 -0.96 4.98
C PHE A 55 12.96 -1.14 5.18
N ASP A 56 13.69 -0.05 5.47
CA ASP A 56 15.14 -0.10 5.70
C ASP A 56 15.49 -0.52 7.14
N GLU A 57 14.64 -0.15 8.11
CA GLU A 57 14.74 -0.44 9.54
C GLU A 57 13.40 -1.04 10.04
N PRO A 58 13.16 -2.36 9.84
CA PRO A 58 11.91 -3.01 10.21
C PRO A 58 11.53 -2.80 11.67
N GLY A 59 10.34 -2.24 11.89
CA GLY A 59 9.80 -1.96 13.23
C GLY A 59 9.97 -0.51 13.69
N SER A 60 10.60 0.35 12.88
CA SER A 60 10.73 1.78 13.18
C SER A 60 9.37 2.50 13.32
N LEU A 61 8.33 2.02 12.63
CA LEU A 61 6.96 2.54 12.75
C LEU A 61 6.17 1.97 13.92
N ALA A 62 6.62 0.87 14.55
CA ALA A 62 5.85 0.22 15.63
C ALA A 62 5.53 1.15 16.82
N PRO A 63 6.45 2.02 17.30
CA PRO A 63 6.16 2.94 18.41
C PRO A 63 5.21 4.09 18.04
N THR A 64 5.28 4.59 16.80
CA THR A 64 4.54 5.79 16.37
C THR A 64 3.23 5.46 15.67
N GLY A 65 3.16 4.32 14.98
CA GLY A 65 2.13 3.94 14.01
C GLY A 65 2.46 4.41 12.59
N LEU A 66 1.87 3.74 11.60
CA LEU A 66 1.92 4.14 10.20
C LEU A 66 0.92 5.28 10.00
N HIS A 67 1.37 6.42 9.47
CA HIS A 67 0.51 7.55 9.14
C HIS A 67 0.38 7.68 7.63
N LEU A 68 -0.84 7.87 7.16
CA LEU A 68 -1.13 8.13 5.75
C LEU A 68 -2.34 9.07 5.64
N GLY A 69 -2.12 10.24 5.06
CA GLY A 69 -3.10 11.30 4.93
C GLY A 69 -3.75 11.71 6.25
N GLY A 70 -2.90 11.86 7.29
CA GLY A 70 -3.33 12.22 8.64
C GLY A 70 -4.04 11.09 9.39
N THR A 71 -4.24 9.92 8.77
CA THR A 71 -4.81 8.75 9.44
C THR A 71 -3.71 7.89 10.03
N LYS A 72 -3.79 7.62 11.34
CA LYS A 72 -2.93 6.67 12.04
C LYS A 72 -3.48 5.24 11.92
N TYR A 73 -2.62 4.32 11.50
CA TYR A 73 -2.84 2.88 11.48
C TYR A 73 -1.91 2.21 12.50
N MET A 74 -2.42 1.21 13.22
CA MET A 74 -1.61 0.35 14.06
C MET A 74 -0.82 -0.60 13.15
N VAL A 75 0.50 -0.60 13.27
CA VAL A 75 1.36 -1.53 12.53
C VAL A 75 1.06 -2.96 12.98
N ILE A 76 0.82 -3.85 12.03
CA ILE A 76 0.63 -5.29 12.26
C ILE A 76 1.73 -6.06 11.53
N GLN A 77 1.76 -7.38 11.71
CA GLN A 77 2.81 -8.23 11.12
C GLN A 77 2.86 -8.08 9.59
N GLY A 78 3.98 -7.54 9.11
CA GLY A 78 4.36 -7.43 7.69
C GLY A 78 5.44 -8.45 7.30
N GLU A 79 6.17 -8.13 6.24
CA GLU A 79 7.37 -8.86 5.80
C GLU A 79 8.57 -7.89 5.83
N PRO A 80 9.60 -8.15 6.65
CA PRO A 80 10.75 -7.25 6.77
C PRO A 80 11.35 -6.88 5.41
N GLY A 81 11.44 -5.58 5.12
CA GLY A 81 11.99 -5.06 3.86
C GLY A 81 11.10 -5.19 2.63
N ALA A 82 9.95 -5.88 2.71
CA ALA A 82 9.09 -6.16 1.56
C ALA A 82 7.66 -5.63 1.73
N VAL A 83 7.03 -5.86 2.89
CA VAL A 83 5.62 -5.51 3.12
C VAL A 83 5.43 -4.85 4.48
N VAL A 84 4.79 -3.67 4.50
CA VAL A 84 4.30 -3.01 5.71
C VAL A 84 2.78 -3.07 5.73
N ARG A 85 2.20 -3.44 6.86
CA ARG A 85 0.75 -3.58 7.02
C ARG A 85 0.26 -2.75 8.20
N GLY A 86 -0.85 -2.03 8.01
CA GLY A 86 -1.47 -1.19 9.01
C GLY A 86 -2.96 -1.51 9.18
N LYS A 87 -3.46 -1.47 10.42
CA LYS A 87 -4.88 -1.69 10.75
C LYS A 87 -5.48 -0.46 11.43
N LYS A 88 -6.72 -0.11 11.08
CA LYS A 88 -7.52 0.92 11.73
C LYS A 88 -8.98 0.46 11.82
N GLY A 89 -9.41 0.07 13.02
CA GLY A 89 -10.73 -0.50 13.21
C GLY A 89 -10.88 -1.76 12.34
N GLN A 90 -11.83 -1.72 11.41
CA GLN A 90 -12.10 -2.82 10.48
C GLN A 90 -11.38 -2.68 9.13
N GLY A 91 -10.95 -1.47 8.79
CA GLY A 91 -10.13 -1.20 7.61
C GLY A 91 -8.63 -1.28 7.89
N GLY A 92 -7.85 -0.99 6.86
CA GLY A 92 -6.40 -1.01 6.95
C GLY A 92 -5.72 -0.58 5.66
N VAL A 93 -4.40 -0.77 5.64
CA VAL A 93 -3.55 -0.48 4.51
C VAL A 93 -2.48 -1.55 4.38
N THR A 94 -2.20 -1.97 3.16
CA THR A 94 -1.04 -2.79 2.81
C THR A 94 -0.14 -1.98 1.89
N VAL A 95 1.15 -1.95 2.22
CA VAL A 95 2.18 -1.30 1.41
C VAL A 95 3.22 -2.34 1.01
N LYS A 96 3.39 -2.56 -0.29
CA LYS A 96 4.40 -3.47 -0.87
C LYS A 96 5.51 -2.65 -1.51
N LYS A 97 6.75 -2.89 -1.10
CA LYS A 97 7.96 -2.31 -1.72
C LYS A 97 8.38 -3.17 -2.91
N THR A 98 8.71 -2.50 -4.01
CA THR A 98 9.37 -3.09 -5.18
C THR A 98 10.77 -2.48 -5.34
N THR A 99 11.45 -2.76 -6.45
CA THR A 99 12.79 -2.24 -6.73
C THR A 99 12.81 -0.72 -6.86
N GLN A 100 11.73 -0.11 -7.35
CA GLN A 100 11.66 1.31 -7.72
C GLN A 100 10.41 2.04 -7.17
N CYS A 101 9.36 1.33 -6.77
CA CYS A 101 8.13 1.93 -6.29
C CYS A 101 7.54 1.26 -5.03
N LEU A 102 6.48 1.88 -4.53
CA LEU A 102 5.65 1.46 -3.42
C LEU A 102 4.22 1.32 -3.92
N LEU A 103 3.60 0.18 -3.64
CA LEU A 103 2.20 -0.08 -3.96
C LEU A 103 1.38 0.03 -2.68
N PHE A 104 0.34 0.86 -2.72
CA PHE A 104 -0.58 1.08 -1.62
C PHE A 104 -1.93 0.50 -1.97
N GLY A 105 -2.49 -0.30 -1.06
CA GLY A 105 -3.91 -0.65 -1.06
C GLY A 105 -4.53 -0.31 0.28
N ILE A 106 -5.55 0.54 0.27
CA ILE A 106 -6.38 0.88 1.42
C ILE A 106 -7.69 0.12 1.28
N TYR A 107 -8.13 -0.52 2.35
CA TYR A 107 -9.37 -1.28 2.37
C TYR A 107 -10.21 -0.91 3.60
N ASP A 108 -11.50 -1.19 3.48
CA ASP A 108 -12.48 -1.12 4.57
C ASP A 108 -13.46 -2.31 4.44
N GLU A 109 -14.36 -2.49 5.41
CA GLU A 109 -15.40 -3.53 5.33
C GLU A 109 -16.22 -3.43 4.03
N PRO A 110 -16.55 -4.57 3.39
CA PRO A 110 -16.42 -5.94 3.86
C PRO A 110 -15.08 -6.62 3.47
N MET A 111 -14.13 -5.87 2.93
CA MET A 111 -12.85 -6.40 2.49
C MET A 111 -11.97 -6.78 3.69
N THR A 112 -11.38 -7.97 3.63
CA THR A 112 -10.52 -8.46 4.72
C THR A 112 -9.05 -8.02 4.52
N PRO A 113 -8.24 -8.01 5.60
CA PRO A 113 -6.80 -7.74 5.47
C PRO A 113 -6.10 -8.71 4.50
N GLY A 114 -6.46 -10.00 4.54
CA GLY A 114 -5.88 -11.01 3.65
C GLY A 114 -6.19 -10.78 2.18
N GLN A 115 -7.40 -10.31 1.88
CA GLN A 115 -7.80 -9.90 0.54
C GLN A 115 -6.98 -8.71 0.02
N CYS A 116 -6.74 -7.69 0.87
CA CYS A 116 -5.87 -6.56 0.53
C CYS A 116 -4.43 -7.00 0.24
N ASN A 117 -3.87 -7.83 1.12
CA ASN A 117 -2.53 -8.39 0.96
C ASN A 117 -2.39 -9.10 -0.39
N MET A 118 -3.31 -10.00 -0.71
CA MET A 118 -3.28 -10.76 -1.96
C MET A 118 -3.22 -9.84 -3.20
N VAL A 119 -4.04 -8.80 -3.26
CA VAL A 119 -4.12 -7.89 -4.41
C VAL A 119 -2.84 -7.06 -4.55
N VAL A 120 -2.40 -6.45 -3.45
CA VAL A 120 -1.24 -5.54 -3.45
C VAL A 120 0.07 -6.31 -3.68
N GLU A 121 0.24 -7.44 -2.99
CA GLU A 121 1.48 -8.23 -3.04
C GLU A 121 1.63 -8.93 -4.38
N ARG A 122 0.55 -9.48 -4.96
CA ARG A 122 0.59 -10.11 -6.30
C ARG A 122 1.07 -9.15 -7.38
N LEU A 123 0.56 -7.91 -7.39
CA LEU A 123 1.04 -6.92 -8.36
C LEU A 123 2.47 -6.49 -8.07
N GLY A 124 2.83 -6.32 -6.79
CA GLY A 124 4.19 -5.94 -6.42
C GLY A 124 5.22 -6.99 -6.79
N ASP A 125 4.93 -8.28 -6.59
CA ASP A 125 5.79 -9.39 -6.99
C ASP A 125 5.98 -9.41 -8.52
N TYR A 126 4.90 -9.22 -9.28
CA TYR A 126 4.99 -9.07 -10.74
C TYR A 126 5.89 -7.89 -11.15
N LEU A 127 5.77 -6.73 -10.49
CA LEU A 127 6.59 -5.57 -10.80
C LEU A 127 8.07 -5.80 -10.46
N VAL A 128 8.36 -6.46 -9.34
CA VAL A 128 9.72 -6.88 -8.97
C VAL A 128 10.31 -7.80 -10.04
N ASP A 129 9.55 -8.78 -10.51
CA ASP A 129 9.98 -9.70 -11.59
C ASP A 129 10.26 -8.97 -12.91
N GLN A 130 9.56 -7.85 -13.16
CA GLN A 130 9.80 -6.98 -14.31
C GLN A 130 10.94 -5.96 -14.08
N GLY A 131 11.59 -5.97 -12.92
CA GLY A 131 12.70 -5.06 -12.57
C GLY A 131 12.27 -3.67 -12.09
N TYR A 132 10.99 -3.50 -11.76
CA TYR A 132 10.42 -2.31 -11.14
C TYR A 132 10.35 -2.42 -9.62
#